data_AF-A0A354CYG8-F1
#
_entry.id   AF-A0A354CYG8-F1
#
_cell.length_a   1.000
_cell.length_b   1.000
_cell.length_c   1.000
_cell.angle_alpha   90.00
_cell.angle_beta   90.00
_cell.angle_gamma   90.00
#
_symmetry.space_group_name_H-M   'P 1'
#
loop_
_entity.id
_entity.type
_entity.pdbx_description
1 polymer ?
#
loop_
_entity_poly.entity_id
_entity_poly.type
_entity_poly.pdbx_seq_one_letter_code
_entity_poly.pdbx_strand_id
1 'polypeptide(L)' 'MTQAWLRRYFTDSAEIARQVDVELIDRMVQRLVRLREEGGRLFLCGVGGSAGNCSHAV' A
#
# COMPACT_ATOMS: atom_id res chain seq x y z
N MET A 1 0.31 -4.12 -30.62
CA MET A 1 -0.30 -4.99 -29.59
C MET A 1 0.16 -4.62 -28.18
N THR A 2 1.46 -4.51 -27.90
CA THR A 2 1.99 -4.15 -26.55
C THR A 2 1.57 -2.76 -26.06
N GLN A 3 1.55 -1.74 -26.93
CA GLN A 3 1.13 -0.38 -26.55
C GLN A 3 -0.32 -0.30 -26.06
N ALA A 4 -1.23 -1.07 -26.66
CA ALA A 4 -2.63 -1.12 -26.22
C ALA A 4 -2.76 -1.75 -24.83
N TRP A 5 -2.01 -2.83 -24.57
CA TRP A 5 -1.94 -3.45 -23.24
C TRP A 5 -1.37 -2.49 -22.19
N LEU A 6 -0.27 -1.79 -22.49
CA LEU A 6 0.34 -0.83 -21.57
C LEU A 6 -0.64 0.30 -21.22
N ARG A 7 -1.31 0.89 -22.22
CA ARG A 7 -2.33 1.93 -21.98
C ARG A 7 -3.45 1.43 -21.09
N ARG A 8 -3.94 0.22 -21.33
CA ARG A 8 -4.97 -0.39 -20.49
C ARG A 8 -4.47 -0.63 -19.07
N TYR A 9 -3.30 -1.27 -18.90
CA TYR A 9 -2.73 -1.56 -17.58
C TYR A 9 -2.62 -0.31 -16.70
N PHE A 10 -2.11 0.79 -17.24
CA PHE A 10 -1.99 2.05 -16.50
C PHE A 10 -3.34 2.75 -16.27
N THR A 11 -4.30 2.60 -17.19
CA THR A 11 -5.66 3.11 -17.00
C THR A 11 -6.36 2.38 -15.86
N ASP A 12 -6.35 1.05 -15.88
CA ASP A 12 -6.95 0.18 -14.87
C ASP A 12 -6.28 0.42 -13.50
N SER A 13 -4.95 0.53 -13.47
CA SER A 13 -4.20 0.83 -12.25
C SER A 13 -4.58 2.19 -11.65
N ALA A 14 -4.76 3.22 -12.48
CA ALA A 14 -5.19 4.54 -12.04
C ALA A 14 -6.65 4.54 -11.55
N GLU A 15 -7.53 3.76 -12.18
CA GLU A 15 -8.91 3.60 -11.74
C GLU A 15 -9.00 2.92 -10.37
N ILE A 16 -8.24 1.84 -10.16
CA ILE A 16 -8.15 1.18 -8.85
C ILE A 16 -7.61 2.15 -7.80
N ALA A 17 -6.55 2.90 -8.11
CA ALA A 17 -5.96 3.86 -7.18
C ALA A 17 -6.96 4.96 -6.76
N ARG A 18 -7.85 5.41 -7.66
CA ARG A 18 -8.90 6.39 -7.34
C ARG A 18 -9.99 5.87 -6.41
N GLN A 19 -10.15 4.55 -6.29
CA GLN A 19 -11.15 3.94 -5.41
C GLN A 19 -10.65 3.79 -3.96
N VAL A 20 -9.36 4.04 -3.72
CA VAL A 20 -8.78 3.90 -2.39
C VAL A 20 -9.18 5.12 -1.54
N ASP A 21 -9.78 4.85 -0.38
CA ASP A 21 -10.20 5.85 0.61
C ASP A 21 -8.96 6.52 1.25
N VAL A 22 -8.76 7.80 0.96
CA VAL A 22 -7.59 8.56 1.40
C VAL A 22 -7.68 8.86 2.89
N GLU A 23 -8.88 9.14 3.41
CA GLU A 23 -9.12 9.37 4.83
C GLU A 23 -8.82 8.11 5.66
N LEU A 24 -9.11 6.91 5.13
CA LEU A 24 -8.74 5.65 5.76
C LEU A 24 -7.22 5.47 5.81
N ILE A 25 -6.53 5.75 4.69
CA ILE A 25 -5.05 5.71 4.66
C ILE A 25 -4.48 6.65 5.72
N ASP A 26 -4.95 7.90 5.78
CA ASP A 26 -4.45 8.88 6.75
C ASP A 26 -4.64 8.38 8.18
N ARG A 27 -5.83 7.87 8.52
CA ARG A 27 -6.07 7.27 9.85
C ARG A 27 -5.10 6.12 10.15
N MET A 28 -4.78 5.27 9.17
CA MET A 28 -3.79 4.21 9.36
C MET A 28 -2.40 4.79 9.64
N VAL A 29 -1.98 5.80 8.89
CA VAL A 29 -0.69 6.49 9.08
C VAL A 29 -0.60 7.12 10.47
N GLN A 30 -1.63 7.83 10.91
CA GLN A 30 -1.67 8.43 12.26
C GLN A 30 -1.49 7.38 13.36
N ARG A 31 -2.08 6.18 13.19
CA ARG A 31 -1.89 5.08 14.15
C ARG A 31 -0.46 4.55 14.16
N LEU A 32 0.19 4.45 12.99
CA LEU A 32 1.58 4.02 12.90
C LEU A 32 2.55 5.04 13.50
N VAL A 33 2.30 6.34 13.29
CA VAL A 33 3.06 7.43 13.92
C VAL A 33 2.97 7.31 15.44
N ARG A 34 1.74 7.23 15.97
CA ARG A 34 1.51 7.07 17.40
C ARG A 34 2.17 5.80 17.97
N LEU A 35 2.09 4.67 17.26
CA LEU A 35 2.76 3.43 17.66
C LEU A 35 4.27 3.63 17.83
N ARG A 36 4.91 4.40 16.94
CA ARG A 36 6.33 4.73 17.04
C ARG A 36 6.62 5.66 18.22
N GLU A 37 5.82 6.70 18.42
CA GLU A 37 5.98 7.65 19.54
C GLU A 37 5.84 6.97 20.90
N GLU A 38 4.94 6.00 21.01
CA GLU A 38 4.72 5.21 22.23
C GLU A 38 5.76 4.09 22.42
N GLY A 39 6.76 3.99 21.52
CA GLY A 39 7.80 2.96 21.60
C GLY A 39 7.29 1.54 21.35
N GLY A 40 6.17 1.39 20.64
CA GLY A 40 5.57 0.12 20.28
C GLY A 40 6.37 -0.68 19.25
N ARG A 41 5.84 -1.84 18.87
CA ARG A 41 6.43 -2.72 17.84
C ARG A 41 5.38 -3.06 16.80
N LEU A 42 5.77 -3.02 15.53
CA LEU A 42 4.95 -3.41 14.40
C LEU A 42 5.43 -4.76 13.87
N PHE A 43 4.51 -5.69 13.67
CA PHE A 43 4.79 -6.97 13.00
C PHE A 43 3.97 -7.02 11.71
N LEU A 44 4.63 -7.26 10.59
CA LEU A 44 3.99 -7.38 9.28
C LEU A 44 4.14 -8.80 8.75
N CYS A 45 3.06 -9.33 8.20
CA CYS A 45 3.02 -10.67 7.61
C CYS A 45 2.38 -10.59 6.23
N GLY A 46 2.95 -11.31 5.26
CA GLY A 46 2.49 -11.36 3.89
C GLY A 46 2.83 -12.70 3.25
N VAL A 47 2.28 -12.97 2.07
CA VAL A 47 2.50 -14.20 1.29
C VAL A 47 2.79 -13.86 -0.17
N GLY A 48 3.73 -14.57 -0.79
CA GLY A 48 4.14 -14.29 -2.17
C GLY A 48 4.63 -12.85 -2.34
N GLY A 49 4.08 -12.11 -3.32
CA GLY A 49 4.47 -10.72 -3.59
C GLY A 49 4.25 -9.76 -2.40
N SER A 50 3.22 -9.98 -1.57
CA SER A 50 2.99 -9.13 -0.40
C SER A 50 3.96 -9.41 0.75
N ALA A 51 4.56 -10.61 0.81
CA ALA A 51 5.66 -10.90 1.73
C ALA A 51 6.86 -9.99 1.44
N GLY A 52 7.13 -9.72 0.15
CA GLY A 52 8.14 -8.76 -0.28
C GLY A 52 7.85 -7.35 0.27
N ASN A 53 6.63 -6.85 0.11
CA ASN A 53 6.23 -5.56 0.67
C ASN A 53 6.40 -5.50 2.20
N CYS A 54 5.99 -6.54 2.92
CA CYS A 54 6.16 -6.61 4.38
C CYS A 54 7.64 -6.62 4.79
N SER A 55 8.50 -7.31 4.04
CA SER A 55 9.95 -7.37 4.32
C SER A 55 10.68 -6.03 4.08
N HIS A 56 10.15 -5.18 3.21
CA HIS A 56 10.72 -3.86 2.89
C HIS A 56 10.23 -2.73 3.81
N ALA A 57 9.24 -2.99 4.67
CA ALA A 57 8.73 -2.02 5.62
C ALA A 57 9.67 -1.88 6.82
N VAL A 58 10.81 -1.22 6.59
CA VAL A 58 11.85 -0.86 7.59
C VAL A 58 11.57 0.47 8.28
#